data_AF-T1AIT9-F1
#
_entry.id   AF-T1AIT9-F1
#
_cell.length_a   1.000
_cell.length_b   1.000
_cell.length_c   1.000
_cell.angle_alpha   90.00
_cell.angle_beta   90.00
_cell.angle_gamma   90.00
#
_symmetry.space_group_name_H-M   'P 1'
#
loop_
_entity.id
_entity.type
_entity.pdbx_description
1 polymer ?
#
loop_
_entity_poly.entity_id
_entity_poly.type
_entity_poly.pdbx_seq_one_letter_code
_entity_poly.pdbx_strand_id
1 'polypeptide(L)'
;REYLVRLQGCPDAMALDRLRRGVMLEDGPAAFDRIVEQSVPRAVPSRNAAYRVVLREGRNREVRRLWAAAGYEVSRLLRVRYGPIGLP
;
A
#
# COMPACT_ATOMS: atom_id res chain seq x y z
N ARG A 1 0.22 -10.75 -5.23
CA ARG A 1 -1.07 -10.04 -5.42
C ARG A 1 -0.79 -8.55 -5.46
N GLU A 2 -1.47 -7.79 -6.31
CA GLU A 2 -1.21 -6.36 -6.44
C GLU A 2 -2.43 -5.51 -6.12
N TYR A 3 -2.21 -4.45 -5.37
CA TYR A 3 -3.23 -3.56 -4.85
C TYR A 3 -2.87 -2.12 -5.17
N LEU A 4 -3.87 -1.33 -5.56
CA LEU A 4 -3.81 0.11 -5.60
C LEU A 4 -4.47 0.65 -4.34
N VAL A 5 -3.71 1.37 -3.54
CA VAL A 5 -4.14 2.00 -2.30
C VAL A 5 -4.09 3.50 -2.43
N ARG A 6 -5.13 4.19 -1.98
CA ARG A 6 -5.08 5.62 -1.72
C ARG A 6 -4.98 5.85 -0.22
N LEU A 7 -4.05 6.70 0.15
CA LEU A 7 -3.83 7.13 1.51
C LEU A 7 -4.37 8.55 1.69
N GLN A 8 -4.83 8.84 2.92
CA GLN A 8 -5.02 10.21 3.35
C GLN A 8 -3.64 10.79 3.70
N GLY A 9 -3.15 11.74 2.89
CA GLY A 9 -1.81 12.30 3.04
C GLY A 9 -0.74 11.61 2.20
N CYS A 10 0.51 12.05 2.37
CA CYS A 10 1.68 11.54 1.67
C CYS A 10 2.65 10.91 2.67
N PRO A 11 2.97 9.61 2.55
CA PRO A 11 4.01 8.98 3.34
C PRO A 11 5.41 9.47 2.98
N ASP A 12 6.22 9.68 4.01
CA ASP A 12 7.63 10.07 3.83
C ASP A 12 8.48 8.88 3.38
N ALA A 13 9.62 9.17 2.76
CA ALA A 13 10.57 8.14 2.32
C ALA A 13 10.99 7.18 3.44
N MET A 14 11.14 7.67 4.69
CA MET A 14 11.43 6.83 5.86
C MET A 14 10.30 5.85 6.21
N ALA A 15 9.04 6.26 6.04
CA ALA A 15 7.90 5.38 6.28
C ALA A 15 7.85 4.27 5.22
N LEU A 16 8.08 4.63 3.95
CA LEU A 16 8.17 3.68 2.85
C LEU A 16 9.31 2.67 3.05
N ASP A 17 10.47 3.12 3.54
CA ASP A 17 11.59 2.23 3.84
C ASP A 17 11.26 1.25 4.98
N ARG A 18 10.63 1.72 6.06
CA ARG A 18 10.14 0.85 7.15
C ARG A 18 9.18 -0.22 6.64
N LEU A 19 8.22 0.17 5.80
CA LEU A 19 7.25 -0.74 5.21
C LEU A 19 7.86 -1.77 4.25
N ARG A 20 8.99 -1.43 3.60
CA ARG A 20 9.78 -2.35 2.77
C ARG A 20 10.65 -3.30 3.59
N ARG A 21 11.27 -2.81 4.67
CA ARG A 21 12.06 -3.65 5.59
C ARG A 21 11.20 -4.63 6.37
N GLY A 22 9.93 -4.30 6.55
CA GLY A 22 8.96 -5.09 7.28
C GLY A 22 8.71 -4.52 8.67
N VAL A 23 7.46 -4.67 9.11
CA VAL A 23 6.98 -4.22 10.41
C VAL A 23 6.43 -5.41 11.17
N MET A 24 6.58 -5.39 12.49
CA MET A 24 5.99 -6.39 13.36
C MET A 24 4.50 -6.08 13.54
N LEU A 25 3.64 -6.95 13.02
CA LEU A 25 2.20 -6.91 13.29
C LEU A 25 1.85 -7.95 14.35
N GLU A 26 0.62 -7.90 14.85
CA GLU A 26 0.10 -8.85 15.86
C GLU A 26 0.17 -10.31 15.40
N ASP A 27 0.06 -10.56 14.09
CA ASP A 27 0.15 -11.91 13.51
C ASP A 27 1.59 -12.30 13.10
N GLY A 28 2.58 -11.45 13.39
CA GLY A 28 3.98 -11.65 13.01
C GLY A 28 4.51 -10.60 12.02
N PRO A 29 5.74 -10.82 11.49
CA PRO A 29 6.38 -9.85 10.60
C PRO A 29 5.68 -9.81 9.25
N ALA A 30 5.37 -8.59 8.77
CA ALA A 30 4.77 -8.35 7.47
C ALA A 30 5.51 -7.23 6.74
N ALA A 31 5.68 -7.37 5.43
CA ALA A 31 6.36 -6.39 4.60
C ALA A 31 5.69 -6.30 3.22
N PHE A 32 5.74 -5.12 2.61
CA PHE A 32 5.40 -5.00 1.19
C PHE A 32 6.56 -5.49 0.33
N ASP A 33 6.29 -6.40 -0.58
CA ASP A 33 7.29 -6.91 -1.53
C ASP A 33 7.70 -5.84 -2.54
N ARG A 34 6.74 -4.98 -2.92
CA ARG A 34 6.99 -3.82 -3.76
C ARG A 34 6.03 -2.70 -3.39
N ILE A 35 6.55 -1.47 -3.34
CA ILE A 35 5.77 -0.25 -3.17
C ILE A 35 6.20 0.70 -4.29
N VAL A 36 5.24 1.14 -5.11
CA VAL A 36 5.44 2.08 -6.20
C VAL A 36 4.48 3.24 -5.99
N GLU A 37 5.01 4.46 -5.91
CA GLU A 37 4.16 5.65 -5.90
C GLU A 37 3.50 5.83 -7.26
N GLN A 38 2.18 6.02 -7.25
CA GLN A 38 1.40 6.33 -8.44
C GLN A 38 1.13 7.83 -8.42
N SER A 39 1.70 8.54 -9.40
CA SER A 39 1.34 9.93 -9.65
C SER A 39 -0.14 9.99 -10.00
N VAL A 40 -0.95 10.53 -9.09
CA VAL A 40 -2.39 10.69 -9.31
C VAL A 40 -2.58 11.92 -10.20
N PRO A 41 -3.40 11.86 -11.26
CA PRO A 41 -3.69 13.04 -12.07
C PRO A 41 -4.23 14.16 -11.18
N ARG A 42 -3.72 15.37 -11.40
CA ARG A 42 -3.96 16.62 -10.64
C ARG A 42 -5.44 17.06 -10.53
N ALA A 43 -6.37 16.27 -11.07
CA ALA A 43 -7.80 16.52 -11.12
C ALA A 43 -8.53 16.33 -9.78
N VAL A 44 -7.86 15.81 -8.74
CA VAL A 44 -8.44 15.72 -7.40
C VAL A 44 -7.76 16.75 -6.49
N PRO A 45 -8.47 17.79 -6.00
CA PRO A 45 -7.91 18.89 -5.22
C PRO A 45 -7.49 18.51 -3.79
N SER A 46 -7.44 17.22 -3.47
CA SER A 46 -7.13 16.71 -2.14
C SER A 46 -5.79 15.98 -2.13
N ARG A 47 -4.98 16.27 -1.12
CA ARG A 47 -3.62 15.81 -0.78
C ARG A 47 -3.53 14.29 -0.54
N ASN A 48 -4.08 13.50 -1.46
CA ASN A 48 -4.20 12.05 -1.37
C ASN A 48 -3.18 11.42 -2.31
N ALA A 49 -2.23 10.68 -1.77
CA ALA A 49 -1.28 9.92 -2.56
C ALA A 49 -1.83 8.52 -2.87
N ALA A 50 -1.58 8.04 -4.08
CA ALA A 50 -1.88 6.66 -4.47
C ALA A 50 -0.59 5.86 -4.53
N TYR A 51 -0.62 4.64 -4.00
CA TYR A 51 0.49 3.71 -4.06
C TYR A 51 0.01 2.38 -4.64
N ARG A 52 0.85 1.78 -5.45
CA ARG A 52 0.69 0.42 -5.94
C ARG A 52 1.58 -0.47 -5.08
N VAL A 53 0.96 -1.40 -4.36
CA VAL A 53 1.65 -2.31 -3.45
C VAL A 53 1.47 -3.76 -3.88
N VAL A 54 2.55 -4.53 -3.75
CA VAL A 54 2.56 -5.97 -4.02
C VAL A 54 2.77 -6.70 -2.71
N LEU A 55 1.92 -7.70 -2.46
CA LEU A 55 2.03 -8.64 -1.36
C LEU A 55 2.09 -10.06 -1.88
N ARG A 56 2.99 -10.87 -1.31
CA ARG A 56 3.05 -12.32 -1.59
C ARG A 56 2.11 -13.07 -0.67
N GLU A 57 2.03 -12.65 0.59
CA GLU A 57 1.08 -13.19 1.56
C GLU A 57 -0.30 -12.54 1.41
N GLY A 58 -1.33 -13.25 1.87
CA GLY A 58 -2.73 -12.87 1.70
C GLY A 58 -3.47 -12.78 3.03
N ARG A 59 -2.80 -12.36 4.11
CA ARG A 59 -3.41 -12.34 5.45
C ARG A 59 -4.54 -11.33 5.53
N ASN A 60 -5.44 -11.56 6.49
CA ASN A 60 -6.64 -10.74 6.63
C ASN A 60 -6.25 -9.27 6.90
N ARG A 61 -6.71 -8.34 6.07
CA ARG A 61 -6.45 -6.89 6.17
C ARG A 61 -4.97 -6.47 6.23
N GLU A 62 -4.04 -7.27 5.71
CA GLU A 62 -2.59 -7.02 5.78
C GLU A 62 -2.18 -5.64 5.25
N VAL A 63 -2.68 -5.25 4.07
CA VAL A 63 -2.39 -3.92 3.47
C VAL A 63 -2.76 -2.78 4.42
N ARG A 64 -3.97 -2.84 5.01
CA ARG A 64 -4.46 -1.79 5.90
C ARG A 64 -3.64 -1.73 7.20
N ARG A 65 -3.26 -2.89 7.74
CA ARG A 65 -2.47 -2.98 8.96
C ARG A 65 -1.04 -2.49 8.77
N LEU A 66 -0.42 -2.82 7.64
CA LEU A 66 0.89 -2.28 7.28
C LEU A 66 0.89 -0.74 7.25
N TRP A 67 -0.04 -0.14 6.51
CA TRP A 67 -0.15 1.32 6.44
C TRP A 67 -0.48 1.94 7.81
N ALA A 68 -1.37 1.33 8.58
CA ALA A 68 -1.70 1.79 9.93
C ALA A 68 -0.49 1.73 10.87
N ALA A 69 0.36 0.69 10.78
CA ALA A 69 1.60 0.58 11.55
C ALA A 69 2.63 1.68 11.18
N ALA A 70 2.56 2.22 9.97
CA ALA A 70 3.34 3.38 9.56
C ALA A 70 2.66 4.73 9.90
N GLY A 71 1.45 4.72 10.48
CA GLY A 71 0.70 5.93 10.84
C GLY A 71 -0.16 6.51 9.71
N TYR A 72 -0.43 5.75 8.65
CA TYR A 72 -1.22 6.22 7.51
C TYR A 72 -2.53 5.46 7.38
N GLU A 73 -3.62 6.19 7.10
CA GLU A 73 -4.93 5.60 6.88
C GLU A 73 -5.21 5.36 5.40
N VAL A 74 -5.71 4.16 5.08
CA VAL A 74 -6.11 3.76 3.73
C VAL A 74 -7.57 4.15 3.47
N SER A 75 -7.79 5.19 2.66
CA SER A 75 -9.13 5.62 2.23
C SER A 75 -9.74 4.66 1.20
N ARG A 76 -8.93 4.20 0.24
CA ARG A 76 -9.39 3.30 -0.83
C ARG A 76 -8.39 2.19 -1.05
N LEU A 77 -8.88 0.96 -1.13
CA LEU A 77 -8.10 -0.23 -1.46
C LEU A 77 -8.78 -0.92 -2.65
N LEU A 78 -8.12 -0.92 -3.80
CA LEU A 78 -8.57 -1.63 -4.99
C LEU A 78 -7.55 -2.71 -5.32
N ARG A 79 -8.00 -3.93 -5.59
CA ARG A 79 -7.09 -4.98 -6.03
C ARG A 79 -6.99 -4.96 -7.54
N VAL A 80 -5.78 -4.75 -8.08
CA VAL A 80 -5.54 -4.53 -9.51
C VAL A 80 -5.00 -5.75 -10.26
N ARG A 81 -4.32 -6.71 -9.58
CA ARG A 81 -3.91 -7.97 -10.23
C ARG A 81 -4.06 -9.21 -9.34
N TYR A 82 -4.47 -10.30 -10.00
CA TYR A 82 -4.40 -11.69 -9.55
C TYR A 82 -3.51 -12.47 -10.54
N GLY A 83 -2.21 -12.59 -10.29
CA GLY A 83 -1.32 -13.37 -11.19
C GLY A 83 -0.98 -12.67 -12.52
N PRO A 84 -0.44 -13.39 -13.53
CA PRO A 84 0.12 -12.80 -14.74
C PRO A 84 -0.88 -12.04 -15.61
N ILE A 85 -2.19 -12.20 -15.39
CA ILE A 85 -3.22 -11.49 -16.14
C ILE A 85 -3.32 -10.05 -15.59
N GLY A 86 -2.77 -9.09 -16.35
CA GLY A 86 -3.14 -7.69 -16.24
C GLY A 86 -4.50 -7.50 -16.91
N LEU A 87 -5.45 -6.85 -16.25
CA LEU A 87 -6.70 -6.48 -16.92
C LEU A 87 -6.37 -5.55 -18.12
N PRO A 88 -6.93 -5.83 -19.31
CA PRO A 88 -6.81 -4.96 -20.49
C PRO A 88 -7.48 -3.60 -20.27
#